data_AF-A0A2N7W9D1-F1
#
_entry.id   AF-A0A2N7W9D1-F1
#
_cell.length_a   1.000
_cell.length_b   1.000
_cell.length_c   1.000
_cell.angle_alpha   90.00
_cell.angle_beta   90.00
_cell.angle_gamma   90.00
#
_symmetry.space_group_name_H-M   'P 1'
#
loop_
_entity.id
_entity.type
_entity.pdbx_description
1 polymer ?
#
loop_
_entity_poly.entity_id
_entity_poly.type
_entity_poly.pdbx_seq_one_letter_code
_entity_poly.pdbx_strand_id
1 'polypeptide(L)'
;MPIDASIPLMAQAPKIDPTQSIAQAYTLADLINKHKADQDLRQALADPNAIDPTTGQISQNTLANITRQNPSAGMALQKSAADLAVKQSSVDKNKAQTKKYDFENGIKQMDLIAQTGGGLMTQYSNLLKQGLPPDQAKAQMQPLYQEAMQRVAESGQIDKEHLAQIPPEFDPDKVANGVFTALTAKDQFSVMHQQHQEELDKSKATETARHNRADEGLSGQRVGLESNRVGLEGQRLGMERERLGMEGAKSGLMPDPQNPGKFVKDPSAGLSDDDRKFMARQYLAGDKSVLQNLGRGAQGARDIVAVRRAIREEAEARGMKPDEVASTIAEFEGLKAGERSLGTRTAQAGMAVNEASQFADLALQSSQKVDRSKYPSLNKVLQAAEKGTGDPAIVQFGAYNNSLINAYARAISPSGTPTVSDKDHAREMLSTAYSKGQYAAVVAAMKQEMSAAMKSPGMVREEFRGYGKRQIGPDPAAGVPLPGQGPAPAGAARPPLPAAAANLPPAQNAQGWTLHKDRNGNMAYVSPDGKQFQQVQ
;
A
#
# COMPACT_ATOMS: atom_id res chain seq x y z
N MET A 1 -61.82 4.98 -28.02
CA MET A 1 -61.73 5.27 -26.57
C MET A 1 -60.26 5.23 -26.18
N PRO A 2 -59.68 6.33 -25.69
CA PRO A 2 -58.31 6.33 -25.19
C PRO A 2 -58.29 5.72 -23.78
N ILE A 3 -57.31 4.86 -23.50
CA ILE A 3 -57.07 4.34 -22.16
C ILE A 3 -56.04 5.24 -21.48
N ASP A 4 -56.42 5.65 -20.29
CA ASP A 4 -55.79 6.59 -19.35
C ASP A 4 -54.39 6.11 -18.87
N ALA A 5 -53.43 7.03 -18.85
CA ALA A 5 -52.03 6.80 -18.47
C ALA A 5 -51.70 7.33 -17.06
N SER A 6 -52.65 7.24 -16.12
CA SER A 6 -52.48 7.75 -14.74
C SER A 6 -52.62 6.67 -13.66
N ILE A 7 -51.80 5.61 -13.72
CA ILE A 7 -51.60 4.71 -12.57
C ILE A 7 -50.13 4.78 -12.13
N PRO A 8 -49.81 5.24 -10.92
CA PRO A 8 -48.43 5.20 -10.41
C PRO A 8 -48.05 3.74 -10.14
N LEU A 9 -47.10 3.24 -10.91
CA LEU A 9 -46.44 1.96 -10.64
C LEU A 9 -45.83 2.00 -9.24
N MET A 10 -46.27 1.05 -8.41
CA MET A 10 -45.88 0.87 -7.02
C MET A 10 -44.37 0.89 -6.83
N ALA A 11 -43.96 1.48 -5.71
CA ALA A 11 -42.58 1.53 -5.23
C ALA A 11 -41.90 0.16 -5.35
N GLN A 12 -40.79 0.12 -6.09
CA GLN A 12 -39.90 -1.04 -6.12
C GLN A 12 -39.39 -1.29 -4.70
N ALA A 13 -39.63 -2.51 -4.19
CA ALA A 13 -39.01 -2.97 -2.96
C ALA A 13 -37.48 -2.85 -3.08
N PRO A 14 -36.77 -2.42 -2.02
CA PRO A 14 -35.32 -2.28 -2.06
C PRO A 14 -34.68 -3.63 -2.39
N LYS A 15 -33.86 -3.66 -3.45
CA LYS A 15 -33.02 -4.82 -3.80
C LYS A 15 -31.98 -4.99 -2.70
N ILE A 16 -32.16 -6.01 -1.86
CA ILE A 16 -31.17 -6.40 -0.84
C ILE A 16 -30.05 -7.19 -1.53
N ASP A 17 -28.79 -6.76 -1.39
CA ASP A 17 -27.62 -7.53 -1.84
C ASP A 17 -27.46 -8.77 -0.92
N PRO A 18 -27.68 -9.99 -1.42
CA PRO A 18 -27.68 -11.21 -0.60
C PRO A 18 -26.29 -11.52 -0.01
N THR A 19 -25.21 -10.95 -0.54
CA THR A 19 -23.87 -11.16 0.02
C THR A 19 -23.60 -10.34 1.28
N GLN A 20 -24.23 -9.17 1.40
CA GLN A 20 -24.14 -8.34 2.61
C GLN A 20 -24.93 -8.94 3.77
N SER A 21 -26.12 -9.49 3.51
CA SER A 21 -26.99 -10.06 4.55
C SER A 21 -26.45 -11.36 5.15
N ILE A 22 -25.77 -12.20 4.36
CA ILE A 22 -25.25 -13.49 4.81
C ILE A 22 -24.07 -13.30 5.78
N ALA A 23 -23.09 -12.45 5.47
CA ALA A 23 -21.95 -12.21 6.35
C ALA A 23 -22.37 -11.58 7.69
N GLN A 24 -23.34 -10.67 7.65
CA GLN A 24 -23.94 -10.04 8.83
C GLN A 24 -24.70 -11.07 9.69
N ALA A 25 -25.51 -11.94 9.05
CA ALA A 25 -26.25 -12.99 9.73
C ALA A 25 -25.35 -13.99 10.46
N TYR A 26 -24.20 -14.37 9.87
CA TYR A 26 -23.23 -15.26 10.53
C TYR A 26 -22.55 -14.61 11.74
N THR A 27 -22.17 -13.33 11.66
CA THR A 27 -21.60 -12.63 12.82
C THR A 27 -22.60 -12.45 13.95
N LEU A 28 -23.86 -12.16 13.61
CA LEU A 28 -24.94 -12.01 14.58
C LEU A 28 -25.28 -13.36 15.24
N ALA A 29 -25.34 -14.43 14.44
CA ALA A 29 -25.56 -15.79 14.94
C ALA A 29 -24.41 -16.27 15.85
N ASP A 30 -23.15 -15.95 15.53
CA ASP A 30 -21.99 -16.30 16.36
C ASP A 30 -21.97 -15.51 17.68
N LEU A 31 -22.35 -14.23 17.67
CA LEU A 31 -22.55 -13.42 18.88
C LEU A 31 -23.69 -13.92 19.76
N ILE A 32 -24.85 -14.25 19.17
CA ILE A 32 -26.00 -14.85 19.87
C ILE A 32 -25.63 -16.22 20.45
N ASN A 33 -24.81 -17.01 19.74
CA ASN A 33 -24.34 -18.31 20.21
C ASN A 33 -23.27 -18.21 21.32
N LYS A 34 -22.39 -17.20 21.27
CA LYS A 34 -21.40 -16.91 22.32
C LYS A 34 -22.05 -16.33 23.58
N HIS A 35 -23.10 -15.53 23.43
CA HIS A 35 -23.88 -14.95 24.54
C HIS A 35 -25.19 -15.71 24.80
N LYS A 36 -25.14 -17.05 24.75
CA LYS A 36 -26.31 -17.95 24.96
C LYS A 36 -27.08 -17.75 26.28
N ALA A 37 -26.64 -16.87 27.18
CA ALA A 37 -27.26 -16.59 28.47
C ALA A 37 -28.02 -15.25 28.55
N ASP A 38 -28.02 -14.37 27.53
CA ASP A 38 -28.61 -13.03 27.66
C ASP A 38 -29.99 -12.93 26.97
N GLN A 39 -31.06 -13.16 27.74
CA GLN A 39 -32.44 -12.95 27.26
C GLN A 39 -32.66 -11.50 26.81
N ASP A 40 -32.02 -10.53 27.46
CA ASP A 40 -32.14 -9.11 27.18
C ASP A 40 -31.60 -8.75 25.79
N LEU A 41 -30.48 -9.35 25.37
CA LEU A 41 -29.93 -9.16 24.03
C LEU A 41 -30.88 -9.68 22.96
N ARG A 42 -31.50 -10.85 23.19
CA ARG A 42 -32.46 -11.43 22.24
C ARG A 42 -33.72 -10.58 22.15
N GLN A 43 -34.18 -10.04 23.27
CA GLN A 43 -35.38 -9.20 23.32
C GLN A 43 -35.15 -7.84 22.65
N ALA A 44 -33.96 -7.25 22.83
CA ALA A 44 -33.55 -6.03 22.14
C ALA A 44 -33.38 -6.22 20.62
N LEU A 45 -32.91 -7.39 20.18
CA LEU A 45 -32.76 -7.72 18.76
C LEU A 45 -34.05 -8.21 18.09
N ALA A 46 -35.07 -8.59 18.87
CA ALA A 46 -36.38 -8.99 18.36
C ALA A 46 -37.28 -7.79 17.99
N ASP A 47 -36.89 -6.56 18.37
CA ASP A 47 -37.57 -5.34 17.94
C ASP A 47 -37.48 -5.22 16.40
N PRO A 48 -38.59 -5.02 15.66
CA PRO A 48 -38.57 -4.80 14.22
C PRO A 48 -37.67 -3.64 13.76
N ASN A 49 -37.41 -2.67 14.66
CA ASN A 49 -36.53 -1.52 14.42
C ASN A 49 -35.10 -1.74 14.97
N ALA A 50 -34.78 -2.97 15.39
CA ALA A 50 -33.45 -3.32 15.89
C ALA A 50 -32.37 -3.18 14.83
N ILE A 51 -32.73 -3.38 13.57
CA ILE A 51 -31.84 -3.27 12.42
C ILE A 51 -32.38 -2.17 11.52
N ASP A 52 -31.52 -1.21 11.15
CA ASP A 52 -31.86 -0.21 10.15
C ASP A 52 -32.01 -0.90 8.78
N PRO A 53 -33.19 -0.84 8.16
CA PRO A 53 -33.47 -1.54 6.90
C PRO A 53 -32.63 -1.03 5.72
N THR A 54 -32.06 0.17 5.82
CA THR A 54 -31.22 0.78 4.77
C THR A 54 -29.79 0.27 4.83
N THR A 55 -29.25 0.12 6.05
CA THR A 55 -27.84 -0.19 6.27
C THR A 55 -27.60 -1.64 6.67
N GLY A 56 -28.63 -2.36 7.12
CA GLY A 56 -28.53 -3.69 7.72
C GLY A 56 -27.79 -3.71 9.05
N GLN A 57 -27.51 -2.54 9.64
CA GLN A 57 -26.78 -2.42 10.91
C GLN A 57 -27.75 -2.30 12.10
N ILE A 58 -27.28 -2.68 13.29
CA ILE A 58 -28.04 -2.47 14.53
C ILE A 58 -28.30 -0.96 14.69
N SER A 59 -29.55 -0.58 14.90
CA SER A 59 -29.93 0.82 15.04
C SER A 59 -29.23 1.44 16.27
N GLN A 60 -28.91 2.74 16.22
CA GLN A 60 -28.25 3.42 17.35
C GLN A 60 -29.09 3.32 18.64
N ASN A 61 -30.42 3.35 18.51
CA ASN A 61 -31.33 3.20 19.65
C ASN A 61 -31.21 1.82 20.28
N THR A 62 -31.16 0.77 19.47
CA THR A 62 -31.00 -0.61 19.94
C THR A 62 -29.62 -0.83 20.54
N LEU A 63 -28.56 -0.32 19.92
CA LEU A 63 -27.21 -0.37 20.47
C LEU A 63 -27.14 0.36 21.83
N ALA A 64 -27.78 1.53 21.95
CA ALA A 64 -27.83 2.29 23.21
C ALA A 64 -28.66 1.58 24.29
N ASN A 65 -29.73 0.88 23.93
CA ASN A 65 -30.52 0.06 24.86
C ASN A 65 -29.70 -1.13 25.36
N ILE A 66 -29.05 -1.87 24.45
CA ILE A 66 -28.19 -3.00 24.80
C ILE A 66 -27.02 -2.55 25.66
N THR A 67 -26.38 -1.42 25.34
CA THR A 67 -25.26 -0.88 26.12
C THR A 67 -25.70 -0.45 27.53
N ARG A 68 -26.92 0.06 27.70
CA ARG A 68 -27.47 0.40 29.02
C ARG A 68 -27.75 -0.84 29.88
N GLN A 69 -28.28 -1.89 29.27
CA GLN A 69 -28.63 -3.14 29.99
C GLN A 69 -27.39 -4.00 30.25
N ASN A 70 -26.56 -4.19 29.23
CA ASN A 70 -25.29 -4.91 29.32
C ASN A 70 -24.18 -4.13 28.58
N PRO A 71 -23.40 -3.31 29.31
CA PRO A 71 -22.32 -2.51 28.73
C PRO A 71 -21.27 -3.34 27.97
N SER A 72 -20.99 -4.55 28.44
CA SER A 72 -20.00 -5.44 27.80
C SER A 72 -20.47 -5.95 26.44
N ALA A 73 -21.75 -6.34 26.34
CA ALA A 73 -22.37 -6.75 25.08
C ALA A 73 -22.51 -5.56 24.12
N GLY A 74 -22.90 -4.39 24.61
CA GLY A 74 -22.97 -3.16 23.82
C GLY A 74 -21.62 -2.78 23.19
N MET A 75 -20.55 -2.80 23.98
CA MET A 75 -19.17 -2.56 23.50
C MET A 75 -18.71 -3.61 22.47
N ALA A 76 -19.03 -4.89 22.70
CA ALA A 76 -18.70 -5.97 21.76
C ALA A 76 -19.43 -5.79 20.41
N LEU A 77 -20.71 -5.42 20.44
CA LEU A 77 -21.49 -5.12 19.24
C LEU A 77 -20.98 -3.87 18.51
N GLN A 78 -20.63 -2.82 19.25
CA GLN A 78 -20.05 -1.62 18.67
C GLN A 78 -18.73 -1.92 17.95
N LYS A 79 -17.88 -2.75 18.55
CA LYS A 79 -16.65 -3.23 17.91
C LYS A 79 -16.93 -4.07 16.67
N SER A 80 -17.87 -5.01 16.75
CA SER A 80 -18.27 -5.84 15.60
C SER A 80 -18.84 -5.00 14.46
N ALA A 81 -19.64 -3.96 14.76
CA ALA A 81 -20.18 -3.05 13.77
C ALA A 81 -19.07 -2.22 13.09
N ALA A 82 -18.08 -1.75 13.87
CA ALA A 82 -16.91 -1.07 13.32
C ALA A 82 -16.08 -2.00 12.41
N ASP A 83 -15.81 -3.23 12.84
CA ASP A 83 -15.08 -4.23 12.03
C ASP A 83 -15.83 -4.56 10.74
N LEU A 84 -17.17 -4.66 10.80
CA LEU A 84 -18.00 -4.89 9.62
C LEU A 84 -17.98 -3.68 8.66
N ALA A 85 -18.03 -2.45 9.18
CA ALA A 85 -17.91 -1.25 8.37
C ALA A 85 -16.56 -1.16 7.66
N VAL A 86 -15.47 -1.53 8.33
CA VAL A 86 -14.12 -1.63 7.72
C VAL A 86 -14.09 -2.69 6.62
N LYS A 87 -14.70 -3.86 6.84
CA LYS A 87 -14.81 -4.91 5.81
C LYS A 87 -15.67 -4.47 4.63
N GLN A 88 -16.78 -3.79 4.87
CA GLN A 88 -17.63 -3.30 3.79
C GLN A 88 -16.88 -2.24 2.95
N SER A 89 -16.20 -1.31 3.62
CA SER A 89 -15.33 -0.32 2.95
C SER A 89 -14.24 -0.98 2.10
N SER A 90 -13.63 -2.09 2.56
CA SER A 90 -12.63 -2.81 1.77
C SER A 90 -13.22 -3.55 0.57
N VAL A 91 -14.41 -4.15 0.71
CA VAL A 91 -15.17 -4.74 -0.40
C VAL A 91 -15.52 -3.68 -1.43
N ASP A 92 -16.01 -2.51 -1.01
CA ASP A 92 -16.39 -1.43 -1.91
C ASP A 92 -15.17 -0.85 -2.64
N LYS A 93 -14.03 -0.72 -1.94
CA LYS A 93 -12.73 -0.36 -2.56
C LYS A 93 -12.30 -1.39 -3.60
N ASN A 94 -12.41 -2.68 -3.31
CA ASN A 94 -12.06 -3.73 -4.26
C ASN A 94 -13.00 -3.71 -5.48
N LYS A 95 -14.32 -3.56 -5.28
CA LYS A 95 -15.29 -3.42 -6.37
C LYS A 95 -14.97 -2.20 -7.25
N ALA A 96 -14.60 -1.06 -6.66
CA ALA A 96 -14.20 0.14 -7.39
C ALA A 96 -12.89 -0.08 -8.19
N GLN A 97 -11.91 -0.78 -7.60
CA GLN A 97 -10.66 -1.14 -8.30
C GLN A 97 -10.92 -2.08 -9.49
N THR A 98 -11.78 -3.09 -9.33
CA THR A 98 -12.16 -3.99 -10.43
C THR A 98 -12.84 -3.21 -11.56
N LYS A 99 -13.81 -2.34 -11.25
CA LYS A 99 -14.44 -1.48 -12.27
C LYS A 99 -13.41 -0.61 -12.99
N LYS A 100 -12.45 -0.02 -12.27
CA LYS A 100 -11.39 0.77 -12.88
C LYS A 100 -10.56 -0.05 -13.86
N TYR A 101 -10.19 -1.28 -13.49
CA TYR A 101 -9.46 -2.19 -14.37
C TYR A 101 -10.27 -2.52 -15.63
N ASP A 102 -11.57 -2.80 -15.49
CA ASP A 102 -12.45 -3.07 -16.62
C ASP A 102 -12.56 -1.86 -17.57
N PHE A 103 -12.64 -0.64 -17.01
CA PHE A 103 -12.62 0.60 -17.78
C PHE A 103 -11.31 0.81 -18.54
N GLU A 104 -10.16 0.65 -17.88
CA GLU A 104 -8.85 0.81 -18.51
C GLU A 104 -8.64 -0.21 -19.63
N ASN A 105 -9.08 -1.46 -19.45
CA ASN A 105 -9.04 -2.48 -20.47
C ASN A 105 -9.97 -2.16 -21.65
N GLY A 106 -11.19 -1.70 -21.38
CA GLY A 106 -12.14 -1.28 -22.42
C GLY A 106 -11.57 -0.13 -23.27
N ILE A 107 -10.95 0.87 -22.65
CA ILE A 107 -10.31 1.98 -23.37
C ILE A 107 -9.16 1.46 -24.26
N LYS A 108 -8.31 0.57 -23.75
CA LYS A 108 -7.19 -0.01 -24.53
C LYS A 108 -7.69 -0.81 -25.73
N GLN A 109 -8.74 -1.61 -25.56
CA GLN A 109 -9.37 -2.35 -26.66
C GLN A 109 -9.86 -1.40 -27.74
N MET A 110 -10.59 -0.35 -27.37
CA MET A 110 -11.13 0.63 -28.32
C MET A 110 -10.02 1.41 -29.02
N ASP A 111 -8.95 1.76 -28.31
CA ASP A 111 -7.81 2.46 -28.90
C ASP A 111 -7.05 1.58 -29.90
N LEU A 112 -6.86 0.30 -29.57
CA LEU A 112 -6.23 -0.68 -30.48
C LEU A 112 -7.06 -0.86 -31.77
N ILE A 113 -8.38 -1.01 -31.64
CA ILE A 113 -9.30 -1.13 -32.79
C ILE A 113 -9.25 0.15 -33.63
N ALA A 114 -9.35 1.33 -33.00
CA ALA A 114 -9.34 2.61 -33.71
C ALA A 114 -8.02 2.87 -34.44
N GLN A 115 -6.88 2.58 -33.80
CA GLN A 115 -5.56 2.74 -34.41
C GLN A 115 -5.36 1.77 -35.58
N THR A 116 -5.73 0.51 -35.39
CA THR A 116 -5.54 -0.53 -36.41
C THR A 116 -6.47 -0.28 -37.60
N GLY A 117 -7.76 -0.03 -37.36
CA GLY A 117 -8.71 0.30 -38.42
C GLY A 117 -8.38 1.63 -39.11
N GLY A 118 -7.96 2.66 -38.37
CA GLY A 118 -7.55 3.93 -38.94
C GLY A 118 -6.32 3.83 -39.86
N GLY A 119 -5.34 2.99 -39.49
CA GLY A 119 -4.18 2.67 -40.32
C GLY A 119 -4.58 2.00 -41.64
N LEU A 120 -5.46 0.99 -41.57
CA LEU A 120 -5.99 0.29 -42.74
C LEU A 120 -6.76 1.24 -43.68
N MET A 121 -7.63 2.10 -43.13
CA MET A 121 -8.39 3.07 -43.93
C MET A 121 -7.49 4.11 -44.59
N THR A 122 -6.42 4.53 -43.92
CA THR A 122 -5.43 5.46 -44.51
C THR A 122 -4.71 4.82 -45.70
N GLN A 123 -4.30 3.55 -45.56
CA GLN A 123 -3.68 2.80 -46.66
C GLN A 123 -4.65 2.60 -47.84
N TYR A 124 -5.90 2.21 -47.56
CA TYR A 124 -6.94 2.08 -48.58
C TYR A 124 -7.19 3.40 -49.33
N SER A 125 -7.30 4.53 -48.61
CA SER A 125 -7.44 5.86 -49.22
C SER A 125 -6.25 6.22 -50.12
N ASN A 126 -5.03 5.85 -49.72
CA ASN A 126 -3.83 6.10 -50.54
C ASN A 126 -3.83 5.28 -51.83
N LEU A 127 -4.29 4.02 -51.80
CA LEU A 127 -4.46 3.21 -53.02
C LEU A 127 -5.48 3.83 -53.98
N LEU A 128 -6.61 4.33 -53.46
CA LEU A 128 -7.60 5.03 -54.28
C LEU A 128 -7.03 6.31 -54.91
N LYS A 129 -6.23 7.08 -54.14
CA LYS A 129 -5.54 8.29 -54.65
C LYS A 129 -4.52 7.99 -55.75
N GLN A 130 -3.96 6.78 -55.76
CA GLN A 130 -3.08 6.30 -56.84
C GLN A 130 -3.85 5.88 -58.10
N GLY A 131 -5.19 5.99 -58.10
CA GLY A 131 -6.04 5.66 -59.24
C GLY A 131 -6.42 4.18 -59.34
N LEU A 132 -6.15 3.37 -58.30
CA LEU A 132 -6.60 1.98 -58.30
C LEU A 132 -8.14 1.90 -58.22
N PRO A 133 -8.78 1.05 -59.03
CA PRO A 133 -10.20 0.74 -58.87
C PRO A 133 -10.50 0.20 -57.46
N PRO A 134 -11.66 0.51 -56.86
CA PRO A 134 -12.00 0.11 -55.49
C PRO A 134 -11.87 -1.38 -55.20
N ASP A 135 -12.23 -2.25 -56.15
CA ASP A 135 -12.15 -3.70 -55.97
C ASP A 135 -10.70 -4.21 -55.96
N GLN A 136 -9.83 -3.61 -56.77
CA GLN A 136 -8.40 -3.93 -56.75
C GLN A 136 -7.74 -3.43 -55.47
N ALA A 137 -8.13 -2.24 -54.99
CA ALA A 137 -7.66 -1.71 -53.71
C ALA A 137 -8.10 -2.61 -52.54
N LYS A 138 -9.35 -3.12 -52.53
CA LYS A 138 -9.82 -4.08 -51.53
C LYS A 138 -9.01 -5.37 -51.55
N ALA A 139 -8.79 -5.95 -52.73
CA ALA A 139 -7.99 -7.16 -52.88
C ALA A 139 -6.54 -6.98 -52.38
N GLN A 140 -5.92 -5.81 -52.62
CA GLN A 140 -4.59 -5.50 -52.10
C GLN A 140 -4.56 -5.26 -50.58
N MET A 141 -5.65 -4.77 -49.98
CA MET A 141 -5.74 -4.55 -48.53
C MET A 141 -5.99 -5.83 -47.74
N GLN A 142 -6.59 -6.86 -48.35
CA GLN A 142 -6.94 -8.11 -47.68
C GLN A 142 -5.80 -8.77 -46.87
N PRO A 143 -4.56 -8.96 -47.40
CA PRO A 143 -3.48 -9.55 -46.61
C PRO A 143 -3.04 -8.65 -45.44
N LEU A 144 -3.02 -7.34 -45.62
CA LEU A 144 -2.68 -6.37 -44.57
C LEU A 144 -3.73 -6.37 -43.46
N TYR A 145 -5.00 -6.50 -43.83
CA TYR A 145 -6.10 -6.67 -42.89
C TYR A 145 -5.96 -7.95 -42.06
N GLN A 146 -5.67 -9.09 -42.69
CA GLN A 146 -5.48 -10.36 -41.97
C GLN A 146 -4.29 -10.29 -41.00
N GLU A 147 -3.17 -9.72 -41.42
CA GLU A 147 -1.99 -9.52 -40.55
C GLU A 147 -2.30 -8.58 -39.38
N ALA A 148 -3.05 -7.50 -39.63
CA ALA A 148 -3.50 -6.58 -38.61
C ALA A 148 -4.41 -7.27 -37.59
N MET A 149 -5.38 -8.07 -38.04
CA MET A 149 -6.30 -8.81 -37.16
C MET A 149 -5.59 -9.91 -36.38
N GLN A 150 -4.59 -10.55 -36.97
CA GLN A 150 -3.74 -11.50 -36.26
C GLN A 150 -2.97 -10.82 -35.12
N ARG A 151 -2.36 -9.65 -35.36
CA ARG A 151 -1.69 -8.86 -34.32
C ARG A 151 -2.63 -8.44 -33.20
N VAL A 152 -3.84 -8.02 -33.56
CA VAL A 152 -4.89 -7.69 -32.58
C VAL A 152 -5.26 -8.91 -31.74
N ALA A 153 -5.39 -10.10 -32.35
CA ALA A 153 -5.65 -11.34 -31.62
C ALA A 153 -4.48 -11.76 -30.72
N GLU A 154 -3.24 -11.64 -31.20
CA GLU A 154 -2.02 -11.97 -30.44
C GLU A 154 -1.77 -11.01 -29.28
N SER A 155 -2.30 -9.79 -29.32
CA SER A 155 -2.19 -8.82 -28.22
C SER A 155 -2.85 -9.30 -26.92
N GLY A 156 -3.80 -10.24 -27.02
CA GLY A 156 -4.61 -10.70 -25.88
C GLY A 156 -5.51 -9.62 -25.28
N GLN A 157 -5.58 -8.42 -25.89
CA GLN A 157 -6.37 -7.31 -25.37
C GLN A 157 -7.84 -7.45 -25.73
N ILE A 158 -8.18 -8.04 -26.88
CA ILE A 158 -9.56 -8.31 -27.30
C ILE A 158 -9.91 -9.76 -26.97
N ASP A 159 -11.08 -9.97 -26.36
CA ASP A 159 -11.55 -11.33 -26.07
C ASP A 159 -11.93 -12.09 -27.36
N LYS A 160 -12.03 -13.42 -27.25
CA LYS A 160 -12.34 -14.29 -28.39
C LYS A 160 -13.73 -14.05 -28.99
N GLU A 161 -14.67 -13.58 -28.18
CA GLU A 161 -16.06 -13.35 -28.61
C GLU A 161 -16.16 -12.11 -29.50
N HIS A 162 -15.47 -11.02 -29.15
CA HIS A 162 -15.38 -9.81 -29.96
C HIS A 162 -14.54 -10.05 -31.21
N LEU A 163 -13.45 -10.82 -31.12
CA LEU A 163 -12.68 -11.21 -32.30
C LEU A 163 -13.53 -11.99 -33.32
N ALA A 164 -14.46 -12.83 -32.87
CA ALA A 164 -15.35 -13.58 -33.76
C ALA A 164 -16.38 -12.71 -34.48
N GLN A 165 -16.64 -11.48 -34.01
CA GLN A 165 -17.53 -10.52 -34.66
C GLN A 165 -16.84 -9.70 -35.75
N ILE A 166 -15.51 -9.75 -35.80
CA ILE A 166 -14.73 -9.05 -36.82
C ILE A 166 -14.93 -9.75 -38.18
N PRO A 167 -15.31 -9.02 -39.25
CA PRO A 167 -15.48 -9.61 -40.57
C PRO A 167 -14.20 -10.32 -41.05
N PRO A 168 -14.29 -11.51 -41.66
CA PRO A 168 -13.10 -12.22 -42.17
C PRO A 168 -12.47 -11.53 -43.40
N GLU A 169 -13.24 -10.71 -44.11
CA GLU A 169 -12.84 -9.98 -45.29
C GLU A 169 -12.78 -8.47 -45.02
N PHE A 170 -11.82 -7.80 -45.65
CA PHE A 170 -11.67 -6.36 -45.57
C PHE A 170 -12.83 -5.68 -46.31
N ASP A 171 -13.67 -5.02 -45.54
CA ASP A 171 -14.77 -4.19 -46.03
C ASP A 171 -14.57 -2.77 -45.48
N PRO A 172 -14.24 -1.78 -46.34
CA PRO A 172 -13.89 -0.43 -45.88
C PRO A 172 -15.04 0.24 -45.11
N ASP A 173 -16.29 -0.06 -45.44
CA ASP A 173 -17.44 0.54 -44.76
C ASP A 173 -17.60 -0.06 -43.36
N LYS A 174 -17.40 -1.38 -43.22
CA LYS A 174 -17.43 -2.05 -41.91
C LYS A 174 -16.25 -1.64 -41.03
N VAL A 175 -15.06 -1.52 -41.60
CA VAL A 175 -13.86 -1.07 -40.86
C VAL A 175 -14.03 0.38 -40.42
N ALA A 176 -14.50 1.27 -41.29
CA ALA A 176 -14.79 2.67 -40.93
C ALA A 176 -15.84 2.77 -39.81
N ASN A 177 -16.94 2.02 -39.92
CA ASN A 177 -17.97 1.96 -38.88
C ASN A 177 -17.43 1.40 -37.55
N GLY A 178 -16.55 0.39 -37.62
CA GLY A 178 -15.87 -0.17 -36.44
C GLY A 178 -14.98 0.85 -35.74
N VAL A 179 -14.17 1.61 -36.50
CA VAL A 179 -13.34 2.70 -35.97
C VAL A 179 -14.20 3.78 -35.32
N PHE A 180 -15.27 4.21 -35.99
CA PHE A 180 -16.16 5.22 -35.45
C PHE A 180 -16.85 4.77 -34.16
N THR A 181 -17.31 3.51 -34.12
CA THR A 181 -17.93 2.91 -32.94
C THR A 181 -16.92 2.82 -31.79
N ALA A 182 -15.68 2.40 -32.09
CA ALA A 182 -14.62 2.31 -31.09
C ALA A 182 -14.26 3.68 -30.51
N LEU A 183 -14.13 4.72 -31.34
CA LEU A 183 -13.88 6.09 -30.87
C LEU A 183 -15.05 6.61 -30.01
N THR A 184 -16.29 6.39 -30.44
CA THR A 184 -17.48 6.79 -29.68
C THR A 184 -17.53 6.08 -28.33
N ALA A 185 -17.27 4.76 -28.30
CA ALA A 185 -17.23 3.98 -27.07
C ALA A 185 -16.09 4.45 -26.16
N LYS A 186 -14.91 4.75 -26.72
CA LYS A 186 -13.77 5.31 -25.97
C LYS A 186 -14.13 6.62 -25.29
N ASP A 187 -14.83 7.52 -25.98
CA ASP A 187 -15.27 8.79 -25.40
C ASP A 187 -16.29 8.57 -24.27
N GLN A 188 -17.26 7.66 -24.46
CA GLN A 188 -18.21 7.28 -23.42
C GLN A 188 -17.51 6.68 -22.19
N PHE A 189 -16.55 5.78 -22.38
CA PHE A 189 -15.75 5.21 -21.31
C PHE A 189 -14.91 6.25 -20.59
N SER A 190 -14.34 7.22 -21.32
CA SER A 190 -13.57 8.31 -20.71
C SER A 190 -14.45 9.20 -19.83
N VAL A 191 -15.67 9.53 -20.27
CA VAL A 191 -16.64 10.29 -19.48
C VAL A 191 -17.08 9.50 -18.24
N MET A 192 -17.42 8.21 -18.38
CA MET A 192 -17.79 7.37 -17.24
C MET A 192 -16.65 7.23 -16.23
N HIS A 193 -15.41 7.05 -16.71
CA HIS A 193 -14.23 6.97 -15.86
C HIS A 193 -14.03 8.28 -15.09
N GLN A 194 -14.20 9.44 -15.74
CA GLN A 194 -14.13 10.75 -15.08
C GLN A 194 -15.23 10.90 -14.02
N GLN A 195 -16.48 10.58 -14.34
CA GLN A 195 -17.59 10.64 -13.40
C GLN A 195 -17.37 9.74 -12.18
N HIS A 196 -16.87 8.52 -12.40
CA HIS A 196 -16.57 7.59 -11.31
C HIS A 196 -15.42 8.09 -10.44
N GLN A 197 -14.40 8.71 -11.04
CA GLN A 197 -13.30 9.30 -10.31
C GLN A 197 -13.77 10.48 -9.44
N GLU A 198 -14.63 11.35 -9.99
CA GLU A 198 -15.25 12.44 -9.23
C GLU A 198 -16.14 11.93 -8.08
N GLU A 199 -16.87 10.84 -8.29
CA GLU A 199 -17.68 10.20 -7.25
C GLU A 199 -16.81 9.61 -6.13
N LEU A 200 -15.69 8.97 -6.48
CA LEU A 200 -14.72 8.47 -5.50
C LEU A 200 -14.09 9.62 -4.70
N ASP A 201 -13.75 10.72 -5.36
CA ASP A 201 -13.13 11.86 -4.68
C ASP A 201 -14.15 12.62 -3.81
N LYS A 202 -15.42 12.72 -4.25
CA LYS A 202 -16.52 13.18 -3.40
C LYS A 202 -16.70 12.27 -2.18
N SER A 203 -16.74 10.96 -2.39
CA SER A 203 -16.87 9.96 -1.32
C SER A 203 -15.74 10.09 -0.29
N LYS A 204 -14.48 10.16 -0.75
CA LYS A 204 -13.31 10.41 0.11
C LYS A 204 -13.45 11.73 0.86
N ALA A 205 -13.87 12.81 0.20
CA ALA A 205 -14.05 14.10 0.86
C ALA A 205 -15.12 14.03 1.97
N THR A 206 -16.25 13.35 1.73
CA THR A 206 -17.25 13.10 2.79
C THR A 206 -16.72 12.21 3.91
N GLU A 207 -15.93 11.19 3.61
CA GLU A 207 -15.33 10.31 4.61
C GLU A 207 -14.31 11.07 5.48
N THR A 208 -13.44 11.86 4.85
CA THR A 208 -12.51 12.76 5.56
C THR A 208 -13.25 13.77 6.40
N ALA A 209 -14.34 14.36 5.90
CA ALA A 209 -15.17 15.28 6.67
C ALA A 209 -15.85 14.58 7.87
N ARG A 210 -16.28 13.33 7.72
CA ARG A 210 -16.82 12.52 8.83
C ARG A 210 -15.73 12.21 9.87
N HIS A 211 -14.52 11.83 9.43
CA HIS A 211 -13.41 11.56 10.33
C HIS A 211 -13.00 12.81 11.11
N ASN A 212 -12.87 13.94 10.41
CA ASN A 212 -12.57 15.23 11.04
C ASN A 212 -13.67 15.62 12.05
N ARG A 213 -14.96 15.44 11.71
CA ARG A 213 -16.06 15.70 12.65
C ARG A 213 -16.06 14.74 13.84
N ALA A 214 -15.69 13.47 13.65
CA ALA A 214 -15.57 12.51 14.74
C ALA A 214 -14.39 12.87 15.67
N ASP A 215 -13.26 13.29 15.12
CA ASP A 215 -12.11 13.76 15.88
C ASP A 215 -12.41 15.09 16.60
N GLU A 216 -13.14 16.01 15.96
CA GLU A 216 -13.65 17.24 16.56
C GLU A 216 -14.69 16.96 17.65
N GLY A 217 -15.56 15.96 17.45
CA GLY A 217 -16.53 15.52 18.45
C GLY A 217 -15.86 14.87 19.66
N LEU A 218 -14.88 13.99 19.45
CA LEU A 218 -14.10 13.36 20.51
C LEU A 218 -13.22 14.37 21.25
N SER A 219 -12.64 15.34 20.54
CA SER A 219 -11.91 16.45 21.17
C SER A 219 -12.86 17.39 21.91
N GLY A 220 -14.04 17.70 21.39
CA GLY A 220 -15.07 18.47 22.08
C GLY A 220 -15.60 17.77 23.33
N GLN A 221 -15.77 16.44 23.28
CA GLN A 221 -16.16 15.63 24.43
C GLN A 221 -15.02 15.50 25.44
N ARG A 222 -13.77 15.46 24.99
CA ARG A 222 -12.57 15.53 25.82
C ARG A 222 -12.41 16.92 26.46
N VAL A 223 -12.71 18.00 25.73
CA VAL A 223 -12.74 19.39 26.23
C VAL A 223 -13.91 19.61 27.19
N GLY A 224 -15.06 18.94 26.98
CA GLY A 224 -16.19 18.96 27.92
C GLY A 224 -15.90 18.18 29.20
N LEU A 225 -15.24 17.02 29.09
CA LEU A 225 -14.72 16.26 30.24
C LEU A 225 -13.58 17.01 30.94
N GLU A 226 -12.71 17.70 30.20
CA GLU A 226 -11.70 18.61 30.75
C GLU A 226 -12.34 19.84 31.36
N SER A 227 -13.42 20.39 30.83
CA SER A 227 -14.14 21.53 31.41
C SER A 227 -14.87 21.12 32.68
N ASN A 228 -15.46 19.92 32.72
CA ASN A 228 -16.01 19.33 33.94
C ASN A 228 -14.90 18.98 34.93
N ARG A 229 -13.74 18.50 34.45
CA ARG A 229 -12.57 18.24 35.28
C ARG A 229 -11.93 19.53 35.79
N VAL A 230 -11.90 20.61 35.01
CA VAL A 230 -11.42 21.95 35.38
C VAL A 230 -12.46 22.67 36.23
N GLY A 231 -13.75 22.36 36.11
CA GLY A 231 -14.80 22.79 37.03
C GLY A 231 -14.70 22.09 38.39
N LEU A 232 -14.47 20.79 38.39
CA LEU A 232 -14.20 19.98 39.59
C LEU A 232 -12.82 20.28 40.19
N GLU A 233 -11.79 20.49 39.37
CA GLU A 233 -10.47 20.98 39.78
C GLU A 233 -10.52 22.45 40.14
N GLY A 234 -11.48 23.24 39.65
CA GLY A 234 -11.72 24.63 40.04
C GLY A 234 -12.40 24.72 41.40
N GLN A 235 -13.35 23.81 41.68
CA GLN A 235 -13.90 23.61 43.03
C GLN A 235 -12.85 23.01 43.97
N ARG A 236 -12.04 22.07 43.49
CA ARG A 236 -10.93 21.48 44.25
C ARG A 236 -9.84 22.52 44.50
N LEU A 237 -9.47 23.36 43.53
CA LEU A 237 -8.54 24.50 43.64
C LEU A 237 -9.16 25.67 44.38
N GLY A 238 -10.48 25.77 44.50
CA GLY A 238 -11.16 26.70 45.40
C GLY A 238 -10.95 26.27 46.85
N MET A 239 -11.26 25.00 47.14
CA MET A 239 -11.00 24.40 48.46
C MET A 239 -9.50 24.24 48.75
N GLU A 240 -8.68 24.03 47.72
CA GLU A 240 -7.23 23.87 47.79
C GLU A 240 -6.53 25.23 47.66
N ARG A 241 -7.17 26.34 47.25
CA ARG A 241 -6.68 27.72 47.48
C ARG A 241 -7.02 28.21 48.87
N GLU A 242 -8.15 27.80 49.45
CA GLU A 242 -8.38 27.98 50.88
C GLU A 242 -7.38 27.15 51.70
N ARG A 243 -7.01 25.96 51.22
CA ARG A 243 -6.00 25.10 51.86
C ARG A 243 -4.55 25.49 51.55
N LEU A 244 -4.17 25.87 50.33
CA LEU A 244 -2.85 26.38 49.89
C LEU A 244 -2.66 27.87 50.21
N GLY A 245 -3.72 28.62 50.49
CA GLY A 245 -3.60 29.91 51.19
C GLY A 245 -3.03 29.72 52.59
N MET A 246 -3.23 28.54 53.20
CA MET A 246 -2.63 28.13 54.46
C MET A 246 -1.38 27.23 54.31
N GLU A 247 -1.26 26.40 53.26
CA GLU A 247 -0.14 25.45 53.03
C GLU A 247 0.89 25.91 51.98
N GLY A 248 0.56 26.82 51.07
CA GLY A 248 1.47 27.42 50.07
C GLY A 248 2.47 28.40 50.68
N ALA A 249 2.28 28.78 51.95
CA ALA A 249 3.31 29.45 52.75
C ALA A 249 4.39 28.49 53.29
N LYS A 250 4.23 27.17 53.13
CA LYS A 250 5.14 26.15 53.72
C LYS A 250 5.61 25.04 52.78
N SER A 251 4.95 24.77 51.65
CA SER A 251 5.34 23.68 50.76
C SER A 251 6.27 24.14 49.64
N GLY A 252 7.56 23.83 49.77
CA GLY A 252 8.60 24.11 48.76
C GLY A 252 9.79 24.93 49.27
N LEU A 253 9.83 25.20 50.57
CA LEU A 253 10.87 26.01 51.16
C LEU A 253 11.40 25.33 52.41
N MET A 254 12.69 24.99 52.41
CA MET A 254 13.38 24.57 53.62
C MET A 254 13.81 25.82 54.41
N PRO A 255 13.86 25.75 55.76
CA PRO A 255 14.39 26.82 56.57
C PRO A 255 15.88 27.01 56.27
N ASP A 256 16.27 28.26 55.99
CA ASP A 256 17.66 28.65 55.83
C ASP A 256 18.46 28.27 57.10
N PRO A 257 19.50 27.42 57.00
CA PRO A 257 20.26 26.93 58.16
C PRO A 257 21.01 28.05 58.90
N GLN A 258 21.12 29.25 58.32
CA GLN A 258 21.71 30.43 58.94
C GLN A 258 20.67 31.46 59.42
N ASN A 259 19.39 31.32 59.04
CA ASN A 259 18.35 32.27 59.41
C ASN A 259 16.93 31.63 59.43
N PRO A 260 16.48 31.06 60.56
CA PRO A 260 15.29 30.20 60.67
C PRO A 260 13.92 30.93 60.59
N GLY A 261 13.80 31.92 59.71
CA GLY A 261 12.56 32.59 59.33
C GLY A 261 12.46 32.92 57.84
N LYS A 262 13.48 32.57 57.04
CA LYS A 262 13.47 32.69 55.59
C LYS A 262 13.51 31.31 54.94
N PHE A 263 12.74 31.24 53.88
CA PHE A 263 12.37 30.06 53.18
C PHE A 263 12.97 30.18 51.78
N VAL A 264 13.80 29.23 51.35
CA VAL A 264 14.53 29.30 50.06
C VAL A 264 14.03 28.20 49.12
N LYS A 265 13.87 28.54 47.83
CA LYS A 265 13.34 27.65 46.79
C LYS A 265 14.33 26.52 46.51
N ASP A 266 13.85 25.27 46.56
CA ASP A 266 14.65 24.09 46.25
C ASP A 266 15.24 24.17 44.82
N PRO A 267 16.57 24.10 44.65
CA PRO A 267 17.21 24.07 43.33
C PRO A 267 16.81 22.86 42.46
N SER A 268 16.21 21.82 43.06
CA SER A 268 15.85 20.55 42.42
C SER A 268 14.40 20.45 41.92
N ALA A 269 13.60 21.52 42.01
CA ALA A 269 12.24 21.57 41.44
C ALA A 269 12.20 21.77 39.91
N GLY A 270 13.35 21.80 39.25
CA GLY A 270 13.52 21.78 37.80
C GLY A 270 14.50 20.68 37.39
N LEU A 271 14.66 20.47 36.09
CA LEU A 271 15.59 19.47 35.55
C LEU A 271 16.98 19.58 36.20
N SER A 272 17.55 18.48 36.71
CA SER A 272 18.89 18.49 37.30
C SER A 272 19.96 18.82 36.25
N ASP A 273 21.12 19.31 36.68
CA ASP A 273 22.19 19.63 35.72
C ASP A 273 22.75 18.40 35.01
N ASP A 274 22.72 17.23 35.67
CA ASP A 274 23.12 15.97 35.05
C ASP A 274 22.11 15.50 34.00
N ASP A 275 20.80 15.65 34.25
CA ASP A 275 19.75 15.36 33.28
C ASP A 275 19.85 16.29 32.06
N ARG A 276 20.12 17.58 32.27
CA ARG A 276 20.33 18.55 31.18
C ARG A 276 21.51 18.17 30.31
N LYS A 277 22.63 17.77 30.92
CA LYS A 277 23.81 17.30 30.19
C LYS A 277 23.52 16.00 29.45
N PHE A 278 22.81 15.05 30.07
CA PHE A 278 22.43 13.81 29.41
C PHE A 278 21.52 14.07 28.19
N MET A 279 20.51 14.91 28.35
CA MET A 279 19.62 15.32 27.26
C MET A 279 20.35 16.11 26.17
N ALA A 280 21.30 16.96 26.55
CA ALA A 280 22.16 17.66 25.59
C ALA A 280 22.96 16.68 24.74
N ARG A 281 23.60 15.67 25.36
CA ARG A 281 24.33 14.62 24.65
C ARG A 281 23.43 13.79 23.73
N GLN A 282 22.22 13.46 24.18
CA GLN A 282 21.23 12.73 23.38
C GLN A 282 20.71 13.56 22.19
N TYR A 283 20.51 14.87 22.39
CA TYR A 283 20.16 15.79 21.31
C TYR A 283 21.27 15.90 20.26
N LEU A 284 22.53 16.01 20.70
CA LEU A 284 23.70 16.05 19.82
C LEU A 284 23.98 14.71 19.14
N ALA A 285 23.42 13.61 19.64
CA ALA A 285 23.35 12.33 18.93
C ALA A 285 22.21 12.27 17.90
N GLY A 286 21.45 13.36 17.73
CA GLY A 286 20.39 13.55 16.73
C GLY A 286 18.96 13.36 17.24
N ASP A 287 18.76 12.94 18.49
CA ASP A 287 17.42 12.72 19.03
C ASP A 287 16.78 14.00 19.59
N LYS A 288 15.96 14.64 18.77
CA LYS A 288 15.18 15.84 19.14
C LYS A 288 14.07 15.57 20.17
N SER A 289 13.71 14.31 20.42
CA SER A 289 12.56 13.99 21.28
C SER A 289 12.77 14.43 22.73
N VAL A 290 14.02 14.63 23.16
CA VAL A 290 14.36 15.19 24.48
C VAL A 290 13.79 16.58 24.70
N LEU A 291 13.54 17.37 23.64
CA LEU A 291 12.91 18.68 23.77
C LEU A 291 11.38 18.62 23.78
N GLN A 292 10.80 17.44 23.53
CA GLN A 292 9.35 17.25 23.52
C GLN A 292 8.86 16.99 24.95
N ASN A 293 7.65 17.47 25.26
CA ASN A 293 6.96 17.24 26.53
C ASN A 293 7.62 17.79 27.80
N LEU A 294 8.57 18.73 27.71
CA LEU A 294 9.14 19.44 28.87
C LEU A 294 8.19 20.42 29.57
N GLY A 295 6.88 20.31 29.34
CA GLY A 295 5.85 21.20 29.87
C GLY A 295 5.68 22.48 29.05
N ARG A 296 4.45 23.02 29.03
CA ARG A 296 4.07 24.25 28.31
C ARG A 296 3.91 25.48 29.21
N GLY A 297 4.05 25.29 30.54
CA GLY A 297 3.97 26.37 31.52
C GLY A 297 5.29 27.14 31.70
N ALA A 298 5.29 28.15 32.57
CA ALA A 298 6.47 28.97 32.86
C ALA A 298 7.69 28.16 33.34
N GLN A 299 7.47 27.01 33.99
CA GLN A 299 8.52 26.08 34.36
C GLN A 299 9.13 25.38 33.14
N GLY A 300 8.29 24.86 32.22
CA GLY A 300 8.77 24.18 31.01
C GLY A 300 9.54 25.09 30.06
N ALA A 301 9.15 26.36 29.95
CA ALA A 301 9.94 27.35 29.21
C ALA A 301 11.36 27.54 29.79
N ARG A 302 11.51 27.49 31.13
CA ARG A 302 12.81 27.57 31.80
C ARG A 302 13.63 26.32 31.56
N ASP A 303 13.02 25.14 31.65
CA ASP A 303 13.69 23.87 31.42
C ASP A 303 14.16 23.73 29.96
N ILE A 304 13.36 24.16 28.98
CA ILE A 304 13.77 24.20 27.56
C ILE A 304 14.97 25.12 27.35
N VAL A 305 14.97 26.31 27.96
CA VAL A 305 16.10 27.24 27.85
C VAL A 305 17.36 26.66 28.51
N ALA A 306 17.22 26.00 29.65
CA ALA A 306 18.32 25.36 30.34
C ALA A 306 18.92 24.20 29.52
N VAL A 307 18.09 23.34 28.93
CA VAL A 307 18.55 22.25 28.05
C VAL A 307 19.19 22.79 26.78
N ARG A 308 18.64 23.85 26.15
CA ARG A 308 19.25 24.49 24.98
C ARG A 308 20.62 25.11 25.28
N ARG A 309 20.82 25.64 26.49
CA ARG A 309 22.13 26.12 26.94
C ARG A 309 23.10 24.95 27.09
N ALA A 310 22.70 23.88 27.76
CA ALA A 310 23.51 22.67 27.89
C ALA A 310 23.87 22.04 26.53
N ILE A 311 22.97 22.05 25.55
CA ILE A 311 23.23 21.61 24.16
C ILE A 311 24.37 22.43 23.55
N ARG A 312 24.34 23.75 23.71
CA ARG A 312 25.37 24.65 23.18
C ARG A 312 26.72 24.41 23.86
N GLU A 313 26.73 24.37 25.19
CA GLU A 313 27.95 24.14 25.98
C GLU A 313 28.60 22.79 25.63
N GLU A 314 27.81 21.72 25.50
CA GLU A 314 28.30 20.39 25.14
C GLU A 314 28.75 20.33 23.67
N ALA A 315 28.08 21.05 22.75
CA ALA A 315 28.49 21.14 21.35
C ALA A 315 29.84 21.88 21.21
N GLU A 316 29.99 23.01 21.91
CA GLU A 316 31.24 23.77 21.96
C GLU A 316 32.37 22.96 22.60
N ALA A 317 32.10 22.23 23.68
CA ALA A 317 33.06 21.34 24.33
C ALA A 317 33.53 20.18 23.42
N ARG A 318 32.68 19.76 22.47
CA ARG A 318 33.01 18.75 21.45
C ARG A 318 33.58 19.35 20.16
N GLY A 319 33.69 20.67 20.07
CA GLY A 319 34.14 21.36 18.86
C GLY A 319 33.17 21.28 17.68
N MET A 320 31.91 20.91 17.91
CA MET A 320 30.91 20.75 16.85
C MET A 320 30.44 22.11 16.33
N LYS A 321 30.46 22.27 15.00
CA LYS A 321 29.88 23.45 14.35
C LYS A 321 28.34 23.34 14.28
N PRO A 322 27.61 24.47 14.22
CA PRO A 322 26.16 24.44 14.05
C PRO A 322 25.67 23.60 12.85
N ASP A 323 26.41 23.63 11.74
CA ASP A 323 26.09 22.87 10.52
C ASP A 323 26.26 21.35 10.73
N GLU A 324 27.26 20.94 11.50
CA GLU A 324 27.50 19.54 11.86
C GLU A 324 26.39 19.01 12.76
N VAL A 325 25.94 19.81 13.75
CA VAL A 325 24.80 19.46 14.61
C VAL A 325 23.52 19.26 13.78
N ALA A 326 23.28 20.14 12.80
CA ALA A 326 22.15 20.00 11.88
C ALA A 326 22.27 18.73 11.00
N SER A 327 23.49 18.38 10.56
CA SER A 327 23.76 17.16 9.79
C SER A 327 23.49 15.89 10.61
N THR A 328 24.02 15.79 11.83
CA THR A 328 23.82 14.64 12.72
C THR A 328 22.33 14.42 13.03
N ILE A 329 21.61 15.52 13.22
CA ILE A 329 20.15 15.51 13.37
C ILE A 329 19.45 14.93 12.13
N ALA A 330 19.81 15.41 10.93
CA ALA A 330 19.19 14.97 9.69
C ALA A 330 19.48 13.49 9.39
N GLU A 331 20.71 13.05 9.67
CA GLU A 331 21.12 11.65 9.58
C GLU A 331 20.35 10.77 10.54
N PHE A 332 20.22 11.16 11.81
CA PHE A 332 19.44 10.42 12.79
C PHE A 332 17.96 10.32 12.41
N GLU A 333 17.36 11.39 11.89
CA GLU A 333 15.99 11.36 11.38
C GLU A 333 15.83 10.45 10.16
N GLY A 334 16.81 10.46 9.24
CA GLY A 334 16.88 9.56 8.10
C GLY A 334 17.01 8.10 8.52
N LEU A 335 17.91 7.78 9.45
CA LEU A 335 18.08 6.45 10.03
C LEU A 335 16.79 5.98 10.71
N LYS A 336 16.17 6.84 11.54
CA LYS A 336 14.91 6.53 12.23
C LYS A 336 13.77 6.28 11.25
N ALA A 337 13.66 7.04 10.16
CA ALA A 337 12.68 6.81 9.10
C ALA A 337 12.96 5.50 8.35
N GLY A 338 14.23 5.24 8.02
CA GLY A 338 14.70 4.01 7.39
C GLY A 338 14.37 2.77 8.23
N GLU A 339 14.69 2.78 9.53
CA GLU A 339 14.41 1.68 10.46
C GLU A 339 12.92 1.40 10.61
N ARG A 340 12.07 2.44 10.62
CA ARG A 340 10.61 2.25 10.65
C ARG A 340 10.11 1.60 9.37
N SER A 341 10.52 2.12 8.22
CA SER A 341 10.16 1.56 6.91
C SER A 341 10.60 0.10 6.79
N LEU A 342 11.84 -0.19 7.18
CA LEU A 342 12.40 -1.54 7.20
C LEU A 342 11.65 -2.44 8.18
N GLY A 343 11.31 -1.95 9.37
CA GLY A 343 10.55 -2.70 10.37
C GLY A 343 9.16 -3.11 9.88
N THR A 344 8.43 -2.17 9.26
CA THR A 344 7.13 -2.46 8.64
C THR A 344 7.25 -3.49 7.52
N ARG A 345 8.24 -3.33 6.62
CA ARG A 345 8.48 -4.29 5.53
C ARG A 345 8.86 -5.67 6.06
N THR A 346 9.69 -5.74 7.09
CA THR A 346 10.09 -7.01 7.72
C THR A 346 8.88 -7.73 8.32
N ALA A 347 7.99 -7.00 9.00
CA ALA A 347 6.78 -7.58 9.57
C ALA A 347 5.83 -8.11 8.47
N GLN A 348 5.64 -7.35 7.40
CA GLN A 348 4.81 -7.75 6.27
C GLN A 348 5.35 -8.98 5.55
N ALA A 349 6.65 -8.97 5.20
CA ALA A 349 7.32 -10.11 4.57
C ALA A 349 7.30 -11.35 5.49
N GLY A 350 7.53 -11.16 6.79
CA GLY A 350 7.57 -12.25 7.74
C GLY A 350 6.22 -12.98 7.88
N MET A 351 5.13 -12.23 7.95
CA MET A 351 3.77 -12.83 7.95
C MET A 351 3.50 -13.59 6.65
N ALA A 352 3.83 -13.00 5.50
CA ALA A 352 3.59 -13.61 4.19
C ALA A 352 4.41 -14.89 3.97
N VAL A 353 5.69 -14.90 4.37
CA VAL A 353 6.56 -16.08 4.28
C VAL A 353 6.05 -17.23 5.15
N ASN A 354 5.58 -16.94 6.37
CA ASN A 354 5.02 -17.95 7.27
C ASN A 354 3.73 -18.55 6.68
N GLU A 355 2.82 -17.70 6.18
CA GLU A 355 1.59 -18.11 5.52
C GLU A 355 1.88 -18.99 4.28
N ALA A 356 2.80 -18.54 3.42
CA ALA A 356 3.20 -19.28 2.22
C ALA A 356 3.87 -20.62 2.56
N SER A 357 4.68 -20.69 3.62
CA SER A 357 5.32 -21.93 4.06
C SER A 357 4.30 -22.98 4.52
N GLN A 358 3.26 -22.56 5.25
CA GLN A 358 2.17 -23.45 5.66
C GLN A 358 1.37 -23.95 4.46
N PHE A 359 1.02 -23.07 3.52
CA PHE A 359 0.34 -23.48 2.30
C PHE A 359 1.21 -24.37 1.41
N ALA A 360 2.52 -24.18 1.40
CA ALA A 360 3.46 -25.05 0.71
C ALA A 360 3.41 -26.48 1.24
N ASP A 361 3.35 -26.67 2.56
CA ASP A 361 3.20 -27.99 3.17
C ASP A 361 1.85 -28.63 2.87
N LEU A 362 0.75 -27.87 2.97
CA LEU A 362 -0.60 -28.35 2.64
C LEU A 362 -0.73 -28.71 1.15
N ALA A 363 -0.15 -27.89 0.27
CA ALA A 363 -0.12 -28.15 -1.16
C ALA A 363 0.72 -29.39 -1.45
N LEU A 364 1.88 -29.58 -0.82
CA LEU A 364 2.71 -30.77 -1.00
C LEU A 364 2.03 -32.05 -0.48
N GLN A 365 1.37 -32.00 0.68
CA GLN A 365 0.61 -33.13 1.23
C GLN A 365 -0.58 -33.52 0.34
N SER A 366 -1.34 -32.54 -0.15
CA SER A 366 -2.47 -32.81 -1.06
C SER A 366 -2.00 -33.30 -2.43
N SER A 367 -0.89 -32.75 -2.95
CA SER A 367 -0.20 -33.18 -4.17
C SER A 367 0.18 -34.67 -4.12
N GLN A 368 0.59 -35.20 -2.96
CA GLN A 368 0.93 -36.62 -2.81
C GLN A 368 -0.28 -37.55 -2.95
N LYS A 369 -1.49 -37.08 -2.64
CA LYS A 369 -2.75 -37.84 -2.72
C LYS A 369 -3.32 -37.95 -4.13
N VAL A 370 -2.90 -37.06 -5.04
CA VAL A 370 -3.34 -37.11 -6.44
C VAL A 370 -2.46 -38.08 -7.21
N ASP A 371 -3.10 -39.05 -7.88
CA ASP A 371 -2.40 -39.98 -8.75
C ASP A 371 -1.98 -39.31 -10.05
N ARG A 372 -0.66 -39.24 -10.25
CA ARG A 372 -0.04 -38.54 -11.37
C ARG A 372 1.09 -39.38 -11.91
N SER A 373 1.13 -39.49 -13.23
CA SER A 373 2.24 -40.11 -13.96
C SER A 373 3.49 -39.22 -13.94
N LYS A 374 4.60 -39.75 -14.47
CA LYS A 374 5.84 -38.99 -14.64
C LYS A 374 5.78 -37.94 -15.77
N TYR A 375 4.74 -37.97 -16.60
CA TYR A 375 4.62 -37.14 -17.80
C TYR A 375 3.60 -36.01 -17.61
N PRO A 376 4.05 -34.73 -17.59
CA PRO A 376 3.15 -33.61 -17.30
C PRO A 376 2.01 -33.42 -18.30
N SER A 377 2.22 -33.75 -19.57
CA SER A 377 1.18 -33.68 -20.61
C SER A 377 0.04 -34.67 -20.35
N LEU A 378 0.36 -35.91 -19.96
CA LEU A 378 -0.61 -36.93 -19.56
C LEU A 378 -1.34 -36.52 -18.27
N ASN A 379 -0.62 -35.91 -17.31
CA ASN A 379 -1.22 -35.42 -16.08
C ASN A 379 -2.21 -34.27 -16.31
N LYS A 380 -1.97 -33.38 -17.29
CA LYS A 380 -2.94 -32.33 -17.66
C LYS A 380 -4.26 -32.92 -18.15
N VAL A 381 -4.19 -33.98 -18.97
CA VAL A 381 -5.36 -34.65 -19.53
C VAL A 381 -6.11 -35.41 -18.43
N LEU A 382 -5.40 -36.16 -17.58
CA LEU A 382 -5.98 -36.88 -16.44
C LEU A 382 -6.66 -35.92 -15.46
N GLN A 383 -5.99 -34.84 -15.06
CA GLN A 383 -6.57 -33.85 -14.14
C GLN A 383 -7.75 -33.10 -14.76
N ALA A 384 -7.75 -32.84 -16.07
CA ALA A 384 -8.91 -32.21 -16.73
C ALA A 384 -10.13 -33.14 -16.71
N ALA A 385 -9.93 -34.44 -16.91
CA ALA A 385 -10.98 -35.45 -16.80
C ALA A 385 -11.46 -35.61 -15.34
N GLU A 386 -10.54 -35.76 -14.38
CA GLU A 386 -10.87 -35.99 -12.96
C GLU A 386 -11.43 -34.74 -12.26
N LYS A 387 -11.05 -33.54 -12.72
CA LYS A 387 -11.70 -32.29 -12.29
C LYS A 387 -13.13 -32.18 -12.82
N GLY A 388 -13.41 -32.78 -13.99
CA GLY A 388 -14.77 -32.93 -14.51
C GLY A 388 -15.60 -33.97 -13.75
N THR A 389 -14.97 -34.99 -13.15
CA THR A 389 -15.66 -36.01 -12.33
C THR A 389 -15.76 -35.64 -10.85
N GLY A 390 -15.03 -34.62 -10.39
CA GLY A 390 -15.17 -34.05 -9.06
C GLY A 390 -14.37 -34.77 -7.95
N ASP A 391 -13.23 -35.40 -8.28
CA ASP A 391 -12.38 -36.04 -7.26
C ASP A 391 -11.97 -35.03 -6.16
N PRO A 392 -12.36 -35.27 -4.89
CA PRO A 392 -12.04 -34.38 -3.77
C PRO A 392 -10.54 -34.11 -3.60
N ALA A 393 -9.66 -35.07 -3.92
CA ALA A 393 -8.22 -34.92 -3.74
C ALA A 393 -7.64 -33.87 -4.71
N ILE A 394 -8.14 -33.84 -5.95
CA ILE A 394 -7.69 -32.91 -7.00
C ILE A 394 -8.22 -31.51 -6.76
N VAL A 395 -9.49 -31.40 -6.34
CA VAL A 395 -10.08 -30.11 -5.95
C VAL A 395 -9.33 -29.52 -4.75
N GLN A 396 -9.04 -30.34 -3.74
CA GLN A 396 -8.28 -29.93 -2.56
C GLN A 396 -6.85 -29.48 -2.93
N PHE A 397 -6.17 -30.24 -3.80
CA PHE A 397 -4.84 -29.85 -4.28
C PHE A 397 -4.88 -28.53 -5.06
N GLY A 398 -5.84 -28.36 -5.96
CA GLY A 398 -6.02 -27.11 -6.72
C GLY A 398 -6.29 -25.90 -5.81
N ALA A 399 -7.09 -26.08 -4.75
CA ALA A 399 -7.37 -25.03 -3.77
C ALA A 399 -6.10 -24.62 -3.00
N TYR A 400 -5.36 -25.59 -2.44
CA TYR A 400 -4.11 -25.29 -1.72
C TYR A 400 -3.02 -24.73 -2.63
N ASN A 401 -2.94 -25.19 -3.88
CA ASN A 401 -2.02 -24.65 -4.87
C ASN A 401 -2.30 -23.16 -5.16
N ASN A 402 -3.57 -22.79 -5.32
CA ASN A 402 -3.96 -21.39 -5.51
C ASN A 402 -3.69 -20.53 -4.26
N SER A 403 -3.91 -21.07 -3.05
CA SER A 403 -3.55 -20.37 -1.81
C SER A 403 -2.04 -20.15 -1.71
N LEU A 404 -1.23 -21.16 -2.06
CA LEU A 404 0.22 -21.04 -2.12
C LEU A 404 0.66 -19.97 -3.14
N ILE A 405 0.10 -19.95 -4.35
CA ILE A 405 0.38 -18.93 -5.37
C ILE A 405 0.16 -17.52 -4.81
N ASN A 406 -0.98 -17.28 -4.16
CA ASN A 406 -1.31 -15.96 -3.61
C ASN A 406 -0.39 -15.56 -2.45
N ALA A 407 -0.09 -16.50 -1.56
CA ALA A 407 0.77 -16.25 -0.40
C ALA A 407 2.24 -16.05 -0.83
N TYR A 408 2.74 -16.86 -1.76
CA TYR A 408 4.09 -16.72 -2.30
C TYR A 408 4.27 -15.41 -3.06
N ALA A 409 3.33 -15.04 -3.93
CA ALA A 409 3.36 -13.76 -4.64
C ALA A 409 3.44 -12.56 -3.67
N ARG A 410 2.75 -12.65 -2.52
CA ARG A 410 2.84 -11.65 -1.45
C ARG A 410 4.21 -11.65 -0.76
N ALA A 411 4.79 -12.83 -0.55
CA ALA A 411 6.07 -13.00 0.12
C ALA A 411 7.27 -12.48 -0.69
N ILE A 412 7.22 -12.58 -2.02
CA ILE A 412 8.30 -12.10 -2.91
C ILE A 412 8.12 -10.67 -3.41
N SER A 413 6.95 -10.06 -3.18
CA SER A 413 6.67 -8.68 -3.62
C SER A 413 7.45 -7.66 -2.76
N PRO A 414 8.23 -6.74 -3.37
CA PRO A 414 8.99 -5.73 -2.64
C PRO A 414 8.14 -4.78 -1.78
N SER A 415 6.88 -4.58 -2.14
CA SER A 415 5.94 -3.70 -1.45
C SER A 415 4.98 -4.45 -0.53
N GLY A 416 5.05 -5.79 -0.47
CA GLY A 416 4.10 -6.64 0.24
C GLY A 416 2.71 -6.73 -0.41
N THR A 417 2.49 -6.03 -1.53
CA THR A 417 1.26 -6.13 -2.33
C THR A 417 1.55 -6.90 -3.61
N PRO A 418 1.00 -8.10 -3.80
CA PRO A 418 1.31 -8.94 -4.96
C PRO A 418 0.74 -8.34 -6.25
N THR A 419 1.55 -8.30 -7.31
CA THR A 419 1.10 -7.94 -8.65
C THR A 419 0.51 -9.16 -9.38
N VAL A 420 -0.12 -8.92 -10.53
CA VAL A 420 -0.58 -10.02 -11.40
C VAL A 420 0.62 -10.79 -11.94
N SER A 421 1.70 -10.10 -12.32
CA SER A 421 2.94 -10.73 -12.79
C SER A 421 3.55 -11.67 -11.75
N ASP A 422 3.54 -11.29 -10.46
CA ASP A 422 4.05 -12.16 -9.39
C ASP A 422 3.21 -13.44 -9.26
N LYS A 423 1.89 -13.31 -9.43
CA LYS A 423 0.97 -14.45 -9.40
C LYS A 423 1.10 -15.33 -10.63
N ASP A 424 1.33 -14.75 -11.80
CA ASP A 424 1.52 -15.48 -13.05
C ASP A 424 2.83 -16.25 -13.05
N HIS A 425 3.92 -15.62 -12.59
CA HIS A 425 5.19 -16.31 -12.35
C HIS A 425 5.02 -17.47 -11.36
N ALA A 426 4.31 -17.24 -10.24
CA ALA A 426 4.01 -18.31 -9.29
C ALA A 426 3.14 -19.43 -9.88
N ARG A 427 2.18 -19.12 -10.77
CA ARG A 427 1.38 -20.12 -11.50
C ARG A 427 2.21 -20.93 -12.48
N GLU A 428 3.14 -20.28 -13.16
CA GLU A 428 4.05 -20.93 -14.10
C GLU A 428 4.95 -21.95 -13.38
N MET A 429 5.50 -21.56 -12.22
CA MET A 429 6.26 -22.46 -11.36
C MET A 429 5.39 -23.58 -10.78
N LEU A 430 4.21 -23.27 -10.25
CA LEU A 430 3.34 -24.22 -9.54
C LEU A 430 2.33 -24.92 -10.45
N SER A 431 2.84 -25.55 -11.49
CA SER A 431 2.02 -26.35 -12.40
C SER A 431 1.49 -27.60 -11.70
N THR A 432 0.17 -27.75 -11.61
CA THR A 432 -0.47 -28.96 -11.04
C THR A 432 -0.16 -30.21 -11.86
N ALA A 433 0.22 -30.03 -13.13
CA ALA A 433 0.59 -31.07 -14.06
C ALA A 433 1.94 -31.75 -13.74
N TYR A 434 2.79 -31.12 -12.93
CA TYR A 434 4.07 -31.72 -12.55
C TYR A 434 3.89 -33.04 -11.81
N SER A 435 4.84 -33.95 -12.00
CA SER A 435 4.91 -35.19 -11.22
C SER A 435 5.12 -34.88 -9.73
N LYS A 436 4.84 -35.84 -8.84
CA LYS A 436 5.01 -35.68 -7.38
C LYS A 436 6.41 -35.15 -7.01
N GLY A 437 7.46 -35.69 -7.64
CA GLY A 437 8.84 -35.25 -7.41
C GLY A 437 9.16 -33.86 -7.98
N GLN A 438 8.66 -33.54 -9.18
CA GLN A 438 8.86 -32.21 -9.78
C GLN A 438 8.17 -31.11 -8.97
N TYR A 439 6.92 -31.34 -8.56
CA TYR A 439 6.18 -30.39 -7.74
C TYR A 439 6.87 -30.18 -6.38
N ALA A 440 7.34 -31.25 -5.75
CA ALA A 440 8.09 -31.16 -4.50
C ALA A 440 9.39 -30.36 -4.64
N ALA A 441 10.12 -30.54 -5.75
CA ALA A 441 11.34 -29.80 -6.02
C ALA A 441 11.07 -28.29 -6.19
N VAL A 442 10.00 -27.92 -6.90
CA VAL A 442 9.60 -26.51 -7.04
C VAL A 442 9.21 -25.91 -5.70
N VAL A 443 8.38 -26.59 -4.92
CA VAL A 443 7.98 -26.11 -3.59
C VAL A 443 9.19 -25.95 -2.67
N ALA A 444 10.17 -26.86 -2.73
CA ALA A 444 11.41 -26.75 -1.97
C ALA A 444 12.24 -25.53 -2.39
N ALA A 445 12.38 -25.28 -3.70
CA ALA A 445 13.06 -24.08 -4.21
C ALA A 445 12.36 -22.79 -3.75
N MET A 446 11.03 -22.74 -3.83
CA MET A 446 10.24 -21.59 -3.35
C MET A 446 10.43 -21.34 -1.85
N LYS A 447 10.47 -22.40 -1.03
CA LYS A 447 10.77 -22.27 0.41
C LYS A 447 12.18 -21.71 0.65
N GLN A 448 13.15 -22.15 -0.13
CA GLN A 448 14.52 -21.65 -0.04
C GLN A 448 14.59 -20.16 -0.41
N GLU A 449 13.94 -19.75 -1.50
CA GLU A 449 13.85 -18.33 -1.92
C GLU A 449 13.18 -17.46 -0.85
N MET A 450 12.04 -17.90 -0.30
CA MET A 450 11.36 -17.18 0.79
C MET A 450 12.25 -17.05 2.03
N SER A 451 13.02 -18.08 2.38
CA SER A 451 13.96 -18.02 3.50
C SER A 451 15.11 -17.05 3.25
N ALA A 452 15.57 -16.91 2.01
CA ALA A 452 16.59 -15.95 1.61
C ALA A 452 16.04 -14.52 1.66
N ALA A 453 14.83 -14.31 1.15
CA ALA A 453 14.12 -13.04 1.23
C ALA A 453 13.92 -12.57 2.67
N MET A 454 13.61 -13.49 3.60
CA MET A 454 13.47 -13.20 5.03
C MET A 454 14.77 -12.72 5.71
N LYS A 455 15.94 -13.15 5.21
CA LYS A 455 17.26 -12.77 5.77
C LYS A 455 17.71 -11.39 5.29
N SER A 456 17.26 -10.94 4.12
CA SER A 456 17.68 -9.66 3.52
C SER A 456 17.43 -8.43 4.42
N PRO A 457 16.25 -8.26 5.06
CA PRO A 457 16.03 -7.13 5.96
C PRO A 457 16.96 -7.10 7.18
N GLY A 458 17.39 -8.26 7.67
CA GLY A 458 18.35 -8.37 8.77
C GLY A 458 19.71 -7.77 8.40
N MET A 459 20.20 -8.08 7.20
CA MET A 459 21.46 -7.53 6.67
C MET A 459 21.37 -6.00 6.49
N VAL A 460 20.25 -5.51 5.94
CA VAL A 460 20.01 -4.06 5.78
C VAL A 460 19.93 -3.35 7.14
N ARG A 461 19.32 -3.97 8.16
CA ARG A 461 19.30 -3.43 9.52
C ARG A 461 20.70 -3.36 10.12
N GLU A 462 21.53 -4.37 9.88
CA GLU A 462 22.92 -4.39 10.36
C GLU A 462 23.76 -3.32 9.66
N GLU A 463 23.51 -3.06 8.38
CA GLU A 463 24.09 -1.95 7.62
C GLU A 463 23.70 -0.58 8.22
N PHE A 464 22.40 -0.35 8.47
CA PHE A 464 21.92 0.88 9.12
C PHE A 464 22.55 1.10 10.50
N ARG A 465 22.68 0.03 11.30
CA ARG A 465 23.34 0.09 12.62
C ARG A 465 24.85 0.31 12.51
N GLY A 466 25.48 -0.18 11.44
CA GLY A 466 26.88 0.04 11.13
C GLY A 466 27.20 1.50 10.82
N TYR A 467 26.34 2.19 10.07
CA TYR A 467 26.46 3.62 9.82
C TYR A 467 26.38 4.44 11.12
N GLY A 468 25.37 4.17 11.97
CA GLY A 468 25.21 4.89 13.24
C GLY A 468 26.36 4.70 14.24
N LYS A 469 27.15 3.63 14.13
CA LYS A 469 28.31 3.37 15.01
C LYS A 469 29.62 3.97 14.50
N ARG A 470 29.80 4.15 13.19
CA ARG A 470 31.08 4.61 12.62
C ARG A 470 31.32 6.12 12.72
N GLN A 471 30.28 6.92 12.96
CA GLN A 471 30.38 8.39 12.92
C GLN A 471 30.39 9.09 14.30
N ILE A 472 30.34 8.36 15.42
CA ILE A 472 30.48 8.92 16.79
C ILE A 472 31.96 8.90 17.26
N GLY A 473 32.91 8.96 16.33
CA GLY A 473 34.34 9.13 16.60
C GLY A 473 34.86 10.45 16.02
N PRO A 474 35.89 11.08 16.59
CA PRO A 474 36.36 12.39 16.14
C PRO A 474 37.17 12.28 14.83
N ASP A 475 36.54 12.69 13.71
CA ASP A 475 36.99 13.30 12.43
C ASP A 475 38.34 12.94 11.74
N PRO A 476 38.60 13.24 10.42
CA PRO A 476 37.89 14.19 9.53
C PRO A 476 37.54 13.74 8.09
N ALA A 477 36.61 14.48 7.48
CA ALA A 477 36.53 14.88 6.06
C ALA A 477 36.52 13.80 4.95
N ALA A 478 35.32 13.40 4.51
CA ALA A 478 35.05 13.05 3.12
C ALA A 478 33.57 13.24 2.80
N GLY A 479 33.26 14.18 1.90
CA GLY A 479 31.89 14.46 1.45
C GLY A 479 31.28 13.24 0.75
N VAL A 480 30.11 12.83 1.21
CA VAL A 480 29.29 11.79 0.57
C VAL A 480 28.28 12.47 -0.36
N PRO A 481 28.19 12.11 -1.66
CA PRO A 481 27.21 12.70 -2.56
C PRO A 481 25.82 12.07 -2.35
N LEU A 482 24.79 12.91 -2.22
CA LEU A 482 23.37 12.52 -2.26
C LEU A 482 22.97 12.16 -3.69
N PRO A 483 22.27 11.02 -3.92
CA PRO A 483 21.74 10.70 -5.25
C PRO A 483 20.36 11.33 -5.45
N GLY A 484 20.20 12.13 -6.51
CA GLY A 484 18.90 12.35 -7.14
C GLY A 484 18.37 13.79 -7.22
N GLN A 485 19.07 14.68 -7.91
CA GLN A 485 18.45 15.87 -8.52
C GLN A 485 18.94 16.02 -9.96
N GLY A 486 18.01 15.89 -10.91
CA GLY A 486 18.25 16.13 -12.34
C GLY A 486 18.38 17.63 -12.65
N PRO A 487 18.97 18.02 -13.79
CA PRO A 487 19.34 19.40 -14.05
C PRO A 487 18.25 20.20 -14.78
N ALA A 488 18.14 21.48 -14.44
CA ALA A 488 17.66 22.55 -15.32
C ALA A 488 18.62 23.76 -15.22
N PRO A 489 18.73 24.62 -16.25
CA PRO A 489 20.05 25.05 -16.72
C PRO A 489 20.44 26.50 -16.40
N ALA A 490 21.73 26.74 -16.67
CA ALA A 490 22.37 27.98 -17.13
C ALA A 490 22.87 29.01 -16.09
N GLY A 491 24.18 29.24 -16.17
CA GLY A 491 24.76 30.57 -16.10
C GLY A 491 25.58 30.88 -14.85
N ALA A 492 26.90 30.60 -14.90
CA ALA A 492 27.98 31.53 -14.54
C ALA A 492 29.25 30.78 -14.12
N ALA A 493 30.38 31.25 -14.65
CA ALA A 493 31.71 30.67 -14.56
C ALA A 493 32.27 30.60 -13.14
N ARG A 494 33.00 29.51 -12.84
CA ARG A 494 33.94 29.37 -11.72
C ARG A 494 35.24 28.66 -12.15
N PRO A 495 36.37 28.89 -11.45
CA PRO A 495 37.75 28.61 -11.89
C PRO A 495 38.15 27.14 -11.74
N PRO A 496 39.34 26.71 -12.24
CA PRO A 496 39.65 25.29 -12.41
C PRO A 496 39.96 24.61 -11.07
N LEU A 497 39.33 23.45 -10.86
CA LEU A 497 39.66 22.48 -9.81
C LEU A 497 40.65 21.43 -10.35
N PRO A 498 41.49 20.83 -9.49
CA PRO A 498 42.59 19.98 -9.88
C PRO A 498 42.14 18.58 -10.33
N ALA A 499 42.94 18.00 -11.24
CA ALA A 499 42.74 16.71 -11.88
C ALA A 499 42.87 15.53 -10.89
N ALA A 500 41.78 14.79 -10.68
CA ALA A 500 41.79 13.44 -10.14
C ALA A 500 40.48 12.69 -10.47
N ALA A 501 40.20 12.51 -11.77
CA ALA A 501 39.17 11.59 -12.27
C ALA A 501 39.58 11.11 -13.69
N ALA A 502 40.66 10.34 -13.76
CA ALA A 502 41.12 9.61 -14.94
C ALA A 502 41.22 8.14 -14.49
N ASN A 503 40.66 7.10 -15.11
CA ASN A 503 40.31 6.85 -16.49
C ASN A 503 39.09 5.90 -16.50
N LEU A 504 37.94 6.33 -17.02
CA LEU A 504 36.95 5.37 -17.50
C LEU A 504 37.03 5.36 -19.03
N PRO A 505 37.10 4.17 -19.66
CA PRO A 505 37.09 4.07 -21.12
C PRO A 505 35.79 4.69 -21.67
N PRO A 506 35.85 5.34 -22.85
CA PRO A 506 34.67 5.93 -23.46
C PRO A 506 33.59 4.87 -23.74
N ALA A 507 32.32 5.28 -23.76
CA ALA A 507 31.20 4.35 -23.98
C ALA A 507 31.23 3.67 -25.36
N GLN A 508 31.93 4.29 -26.32
CA GLN A 508 32.20 3.74 -27.64
C GLN A 508 33.66 3.94 -28.03
N ASN A 509 34.22 2.98 -28.75
CA ASN A 509 35.56 3.12 -29.33
C ASN A 509 35.50 3.85 -30.69
N ALA A 510 36.65 4.09 -31.31
CA ALA A 510 36.74 4.74 -32.63
C ALA A 510 36.02 3.98 -33.76
N GLN A 511 35.60 2.74 -33.53
CA GLN A 511 34.87 1.88 -34.48
C GLN A 511 33.36 1.93 -34.26
N GLY A 512 32.86 2.73 -33.30
CA GLY A 512 31.44 2.83 -32.97
C GLY A 512 30.89 1.64 -32.18
N TRP A 513 31.76 0.80 -31.62
CA TRP A 513 31.38 -0.38 -30.84
C TRP A 513 31.06 0.01 -29.41
N THR A 514 30.07 -0.62 -28.79
CA THR A 514 29.60 -0.27 -27.44
C THR A 514 30.35 -1.04 -26.36
N LEU A 515 30.67 -0.41 -25.24
CA LEU A 515 31.33 -1.05 -24.11
C LEU A 515 30.36 -1.94 -23.32
N HIS A 516 30.69 -3.23 -23.19
CA HIS A 516 29.96 -4.19 -22.36
C HIS A 516 30.84 -4.72 -21.23
N LYS A 517 30.21 -5.02 -20.08
CA LYS A 517 30.85 -5.64 -18.92
C LYS A 517 30.29 -7.04 -18.71
N ASP A 518 31.16 -8.05 -18.65
CA ASP A 518 30.75 -9.43 -18.43
C ASP A 518 30.46 -9.71 -16.93
N ARG A 519 29.99 -10.94 -16.64
CA ARG A 519 29.69 -11.39 -15.27
C ARG A 519 30.92 -11.45 -14.35
N ASN A 520 32.12 -11.49 -14.91
CA ASN A 520 33.40 -11.54 -14.19
C ASN A 520 34.01 -10.15 -14.00
N GLY A 521 33.37 -9.12 -14.54
CA GLY A 521 33.80 -7.73 -14.43
C GLY A 521 34.77 -7.27 -15.53
N ASN A 522 35.03 -8.09 -16.55
CA ASN A 522 35.86 -7.70 -17.69
C ASN A 522 35.08 -6.78 -18.63
N MET A 523 35.76 -5.80 -19.23
CA MET A 523 35.16 -4.86 -20.17
C MET A 523 35.65 -5.12 -21.59
N ALA A 524 34.73 -5.12 -22.55
CA ALA A 524 35.05 -5.23 -23.98
C ALA A 524 34.11 -4.38 -24.82
N TYR A 525 34.62 -3.76 -25.88
CA TYR A 525 33.79 -3.17 -26.91
C TYR A 525 33.21 -4.25 -27.82
N VAL A 526 31.92 -4.21 -28.11
CA VAL A 526 31.22 -5.20 -28.95
C VAL A 526 30.64 -4.52 -30.18
N SER A 527 30.83 -5.13 -31.35
CA SER A 527 30.31 -4.62 -32.62
C SER A 527 28.77 -4.61 -32.64
N PRO A 528 28.11 -3.73 -33.43
CA PRO A 528 26.64 -3.69 -33.51
C PRO A 528 25.98 -5.00 -33.96
N ASP A 529 26.71 -5.85 -34.68
CA ASP A 529 26.26 -7.18 -35.12
C ASP A 529 26.55 -8.30 -34.09
N GLY A 530 27.22 -7.98 -32.97
CA GLY A 530 27.54 -8.90 -31.88
C GLY A 530 28.61 -9.95 -32.20
N LYS A 531 29.28 -9.87 -33.35
CA LYS A 531 30.21 -10.92 -33.83
C LYS A 531 31.67 -10.66 -33.48
N GLN A 532 32.04 -9.42 -33.20
CA GLN A 532 33.40 -9.02 -32.90
C GLN A 532 33.47 -8.32 -31.56
N PHE A 533 34.58 -8.51 -30.84
CA PHE A 533 34.83 -7.81 -29.60
C PHE A 533 36.30 -7.39 -29.48
N GLN A 534 36.53 -6.30 -28.74
CA GLN A 534 37.85 -5.79 -28.40
C GLN A 534 37.92 -5.60 -26.89
N GLN A 535 38.78 -6.35 -26.21
CA GLN A 535 38.98 -6.20 -24.76
C GLN A 535 39.60 -4.84 -24.43
N VAL A 536 39.10 -4.22 -23.37
CA VAL A 536 39.69 -3.01 -22.79
C VAL A 536 40.71 -3.46 -21.75
N GLN A 537 41.99 -3.18 -22.00
CA GLN A 537 43.10 -3.47 -21.07
C GLN A 537 43.14 -2.49 -19.91
#